data_AF-A0A5B9M2Y1-F1
#
_entry.id   AF-A0A5B9M2Y1-F1
#
_cell.length_a   1.000
_cell.length_b   1.000
_cell.length_c   1.000
_cell.angle_alpha   90.00
_cell.angle_beta   90.00
_cell.angle_gamma   90.00
#
_symmetry.space_group_name_H-M   'P 1'
#
loop_
_entity.id
_entity.type
_entity.pdbx_description
1 polymer ?
#
loop_
_entity_poly.entity_id
_entity_poly.type
_entity_poly.pdbx_seq_one_letter_code
_entity_poly.pdbx_strand_id
1 'polypeptide(L)'
;MTKRILFMTVGTGVGDSEDRVRSLAHGLLSSIHYNRPDRVIFFGSDKSRKTVEYISEEAEREGKDLPEYEFIEVNDIDRVDEWFSSIDQQMKKYSDDEIIVDYTSGTKTMTSIAFIMAVLYEKELSVISGFRDKNGTVQSGTETMIKQNVYQIYDKLRIRRFRELFNLGRFKTALDVLNEIVQHERKDAYIKLTEAYLHWDLFNHERAMECLESEEVKELEELEDVLKRNKKILGPIVSSRNGRRKFRYRPFLPDLFANSKRRASEGRYDDAAARLYRALELIAQIVIEEKYGDETDSLNPENYSLSTRSTLKLGAKNQVALKNAYRLLECEGHEIGKIFKEDKEIMDLLKIRNYSIMAHGLDSVTEDDYLRFYERVLGYARVIDDKIDSKIEDATFPEL
;
A
#
# COMPACT_ATOMS: atom_id res chain seq x y z
N MET A 1 -32.54 3.99 -13.83
CA MET A 1 -32.89 3.40 -12.53
C MET A 1 -32.06 2.14 -12.41
N THR A 2 -31.27 2.03 -11.34
CA THR A 2 -30.55 0.81 -10.96
C THR A 2 -31.56 -0.28 -10.69
N LYS A 3 -31.44 -1.43 -11.37
CA LYS A 3 -32.30 -2.58 -11.12
C LYS A 3 -31.66 -3.48 -10.06
N ARG A 4 -32.49 -4.25 -9.37
CA ARG A 4 -32.04 -5.33 -8.48
C ARG A 4 -32.09 -6.66 -9.22
N ILE A 5 -30.94 -7.31 -9.35
CA ILE A 5 -30.79 -8.58 -10.06
C ILE A 5 -30.41 -9.67 -9.06
N LEU A 6 -31.17 -10.77 -9.05
CA LEU A 6 -30.85 -11.94 -8.22
C LEU A 6 -30.13 -12.98 -9.07
N PHE A 7 -28.86 -13.23 -8.76
CA PHE A 7 -28.10 -14.33 -9.36
C PHE A 7 -28.30 -15.55 -8.49
N MET A 8 -28.83 -16.64 -9.04
CA MET A 8 -29.18 -17.80 -8.23
C MET A 8 -28.65 -19.09 -8.86
N THR A 9 -27.84 -19.83 -8.13
CA THR A 9 -27.43 -21.17 -8.55
C THR A 9 -28.55 -22.16 -8.30
N VAL A 10 -28.79 -23.05 -9.27
CA VAL A 10 -29.91 -24.01 -9.24
C VAL A 10 -29.38 -25.43 -9.43
N GLY A 11 -29.55 -26.26 -8.40
CA GLY A 11 -29.34 -27.69 -8.45
C GLY A 11 -30.63 -28.49 -8.63
N THR A 12 -30.52 -29.81 -8.50
CA THR A 12 -31.66 -30.76 -8.59
C THR A 12 -32.12 -31.28 -7.23
N GLY A 13 -31.49 -30.86 -6.12
CA GLY A 13 -31.76 -31.39 -4.77
C GLY A 13 -31.04 -32.70 -4.47
N VAL A 14 -31.22 -33.25 -3.26
CA VAL A 14 -30.57 -34.50 -2.82
C VAL A 14 -31.43 -35.70 -3.23
N GLY A 15 -31.10 -36.34 -4.36
CA GLY A 15 -31.79 -37.53 -4.89
C GLY A 15 -32.90 -37.21 -5.90
N ASP A 16 -33.25 -38.17 -6.78
CA ASP A 16 -34.09 -37.94 -7.97
C ASP A 16 -35.61 -37.98 -7.73
N SER A 17 -36.09 -37.80 -6.49
CA SER A 17 -37.54 -37.80 -6.23
C SER A 17 -38.16 -36.44 -6.52
N GLU A 18 -39.24 -36.43 -7.30
CA GLU A 18 -39.99 -35.23 -7.70
C GLU A 18 -40.37 -34.32 -6.53
N ASP A 19 -40.83 -34.89 -5.42
CA ASP A 19 -41.19 -34.14 -4.20
C ASP A 19 -40.03 -33.32 -3.62
N ARG A 20 -38.80 -33.83 -3.74
CA ARG A 20 -37.59 -33.11 -3.25
C ARG A 20 -37.21 -31.96 -4.15
N VAL A 21 -37.38 -32.11 -5.47
CA VAL A 21 -37.14 -31.02 -6.43
C VAL A 21 -38.18 -29.91 -6.22
N ARG A 22 -39.45 -30.26 -5.99
CA ARG A 22 -40.50 -29.29 -5.63
C ARG A 22 -40.22 -28.59 -4.31
N SER A 23 -39.79 -29.32 -3.28
CA SER A 23 -39.39 -28.71 -2.00
C SER A 23 -38.22 -27.73 -2.16
N LEU A 24 -37.23 -28.07 -2.99
CA LEU A 24 -36.14 -27.15 -3.33
C LEU A 24 -36.66 -25.92 -4.08
N ALA A 25 -37.54 -26.09 -5.05
CA ALA A 25 -38.16 -25.01 -5.82
C ALA A 25 -38.93 -24.03 -4.91
N HIS A 26 -39.69 -24.54 -3.93
CA HIS A 26 -40.35 -23.71 -2.91
C HIS A 26 -39.37 -22.85 -2.10
N GLY A 27 -38.23 -23.44 -1.70
CA GLY A 27 -37.17 -22.70 -1.01
C GLY A 27 -36.55 -21.59 -1.87
N LEU A 28 -36.29 -21.88 -3.15
CA LEU A 28 -35.77 -20.89 -4.11
C LEU A 28 -36.80 -19.79 -4.42
N LEU A 29 -38.08 -20.13 -4.55
CA LEU A 29 -39.18 -19.18 -4.70
C LEU A 29 -39.24 -18.23 -3.51
N SER A 30 -39.09 -18.77 -2.30
CA SER A 30 -39.01 -17.96 -1.07
C SER A 30 -37.85 -16.96 -1.15
N SER A 31 -36.67 -17.36 -1.62
CA SER A 31 -35.53 -16.45 -1.84
C SER A 31 -35.85 -15.31 -2.82
N ILE A 32 -36.49 -15.62 -3.94
CA ILE A 32 -36.91 -14.62 -4.93
C ILE A 32 -37.83 -13.57 -4.27
N HIS A 33 -38.83 -14.00 -3.51
CA HIS A 33 -39.75 -13.07 -2.84
C HIS A 33 -39.13 -12.26 -1.71
N TYR A 34 -38.21 -12.85 -0.95
CA TYR A 34 -37.50 -12.12 0.11
C TYR A 34 -36.60 -11.02 -0.47
N ASN A 35 -35.88 -11.32 -1.55
CA ASN A 35 -34.96 -10.37 -2.17
C ASN A 35 -35.66 -9.30 -3.02
N ARG A 36 -36.87 -9.58 -3.52
CA ARG A 36 -37.68 -8.70 -4.38
C ARG A 36 -36.89 -8.15 -5.59
N PRO A 37 -36.29 -9.03 -6.43
CA PRO A 37 -35.53 -8.57 -7.58
C PRO A 37 -36.44 -8.11 -8.73
N ASP A 38 -35.94 -7.21 -9.56
CA ASP A 38 -36.56 -6.85 -10.85
C ASP A 38 -36.34 -7.94 -11.90
N ARG A 39 -35.25 -8.72 -11.77
CA ARG A 39 -34.89 -9.82 -12.67
C ARG A 39 -34.12 -10.92 -11.95
N VAL A 40 -34.30 -12.17 -12.37
CA VAL A 40 -33.54 -13.33 -11.87
C VAL A 40 -32.66 -13.92 -12.97
N ILE A 41 -31.39 -14.18 -12.65
CA ILE A 41 -30.47 -14.91 -13.53
C ILE A 41 -30.18 -16.25 -12.85
N PHE A 42 -30.75 -17.32 -13.39
CA PHE A 42 -30.52 -18.67 -12.92
C PHE A 42 -29.27 -19.25 -13.57
N PHE A 43 -28.43 -19.91 -12.77
CA PHE A 43 -27.26 -20.65 -13.26
C PHE A 43 -27.43 -22.13 -12.91
N GLY A 44 -27.40 -23.01 -13.91
CA GLY A 44 -27.64 -24.44 -13.70
C GLY A 44 -27.19 -25.31 -14.87
N SER A 45 -27.19 -26.61 -14.66
CA SER A 45 -27.05 -27.58 -15.76
C SER A 45 -28.38 -27.78 -16.49
N ASP A 46 -28.38 -28.45 -17.64
CA ASP A 46 -29.60 -28.87 -18.33
C ASP A 46 -30.62 -29.56 -17.39
N LYS A 47 -30.13 -30.45 -16.51
CA LYS A 47 -30.97 -31.15 -15.52
C LYS A 47 -31.66 -30.21 -14.52
N SER A 48 -31.06 -29.04 -14.25
CA SER A 48 -31.58 -28.05 -13.31
C SER A 48 -32.72 -27.21 -13.91
N ARG A 49 -32.95 -27.25 -15.22
CA ARG A 49 -34.07 -26.53 -15.88
C ARG A 49 -35.41 -26.93 -15.29
N LYS A 50 -35.58 -28.22 -15.01
CA LYS A 50 -36.78 -28.78 -14.38
C LYS A 50 -37.05 -28.16 -13.00
N THR A 51 -36.01 -27.83 -12.24
CA THR A 51 -36.18 -27.12 -10.96
C THR A 51 -36.75 -25.72 -11.18
N VAL A 52 -36.33 -25.01 -12.24
CA VAL A 52 -36.84 -23.67 -12.57
C VAL A 52 -38.31 -23.74 -13.03
N GLU A 53 -38.68 -24.77 -13.78
CA GLU A 53 -40.08 -25.03 -14.13
C GLU A 53 -40.95 -25.21 -12.87
N TYR A 54 -40.48 -26.00 -11.89
CA TYR A 54 -41.18 -26.15 -10.62
C TYR A 54 -41.26 -24.85 -9.81
N ILE A 55 -40.28 -23.95 -9.91
CA ILE A 55 -40.38 -22.62 -9.28
C ILE A 55 -41.57 -21.85 -9.87
N SER A 56 -41.78 -21.92 -11.19
CA SER A 56 -42.93 -21.32 -11.85
C SER A 56 -44.26 -21.95 -11.44
N GLU A 57 -44.33 -23.27 -11.38
CA GLU A 57 -45.54 -23.98 -10.92
C GLU A 57 -45.91 -23.63 -9.47
N GLU A 58 -44.94 -23.59 -8.55
CA GLU A 58 -45.22 -23.24 -7.15
C GLU A 58 -45.59 -21.75 -7.00
N ALA A 59 -45.02 -20.85 -7.82
CA ALA A 59 -45.42 -19.44 -7.83
C ALA A 59 -46.88 -19.26 -8.26
N GLU A 60 -47.30 -19.93 -9.34
CA GLU A 60 -48.70 -19.93 -9.78
C GLU A 60 -49.63 -20.51 -8.70
N ARG A 61 -49.23 -21.61 -8.08
CA ARG A 61 -50.00 -22.28 -7.01
C ARG A 61 -50.20 -21.37 -5.79
N GLU A 62 -49.19 -20.58 -5.44
CA GLU A 62 -49.25 -19.63 -4.33
C GLU A 62 -49.83 -18.27 -4.71
N GLY A 63 -50.19 -18.06 -5.98
CA GLY A 63 -50.69 -16.78 -6.49
C GLY A 63 -49.65 -15.66 -6.37
N LYS A 64 -48.36 -16.00 -6.55
CA LYS A 64 -47.25 -15.06 -6.47
C LYS A 64 -46.66 -14.79 -7.85
N ASP A 65 -46.33 -13.53 -8.11
CA ASP A 65 -45.70 -13.14 -9.37
C ASP A 65 -44.21 -13.46 -9.39
N LEU A 66 -43.73 -14.04 -10.49
CA LEU A 66 -42.31 -14.21 -10.77
C LEU A 66 -41.79 -13.04 -11.63
N PRO A 67 -40.64 -12.44 -11.29
CA PRO A 67 -39.99 -11.44 -12.13
C PRO A 67 -39.46 -12.06 -13.44
N GLU A 68 -39.09 -11.21 -14.39
CA GLU A 68 -38.43 -11.65 -15.63
C GLU A 68 -37.17 -12.44 -15.28
N TYR A 69 -36.94 -13.56 -15.96
CA TYR A 69 -35.77 -14.39 -15.70
C TYR A 69 -35.05 -14.88 -16.95
N GLU A 70 -33.77 -15.19 -16.78
CA GLU A 70 -32.89 -15.80 -17.79
C GLU A 70 -32.21 -17.03 -17.18
N PHE A 71 -32.06 -18.11 -17.97
CA PHE A 71 -31.35 -19.32 -17.54
C PHE A 71 -30.03 -19.44 -18.29
N ILE A 72 -28.93 -19.37 -17.55
CA ILE A 72 -27.57 -19.57 -18.04
C ILE A 72 -27.17 -21.02 -17.79
N GLU A 73 -27.06 -21.78 -18.88
CA GLU A 73 -26.66 -23.18 -18.82
C GLU A 73 -25.14 -23.31 -18.70
N VAL A 74 -24.69 -24.10 -17.73
CA VAL A 74 -23.28 -24.47 -17.55
C VAL A 74 -23.19 -26.00 -17.64
N ASN A 75 -22.45 -26.48 -18.64
CA ASN A 75 -22.50 -27.88 -19.06
C ASN A 75 -21.83 -28.80 -18.04
N ASP A 76 -20.63 -28.46 -17.60
CA ASP A 76 -19.90 -29.25 -16.61
C ASP A 76 -20.04 -28.65 -15.21
N ILE A 77 -20.79 -29.35 -14.36
CA ILE A 77 -21.12 -28.92 -12.99
C ILE A 77 -19.93 -28.95 -12.02
N ASP A 78 -18.84 -29.62 -12.39
CA ASP A 78 -17.64 -29.78 -11.56
C ASP A 78 -16.41 -29.00 -12.10
N ARG A 79 -16.56 -28.29 -13.23
CA ARG A 79 -15.52 -27.46 -13.84
C ARG A 79 -15.56 -26.02 -13.35
N VAL A 80 -14.63 -25.68 -12.46
CA VAL A 80 -14.49 -24.32 -11.88
C VAL A 80 -14.42 -23.21 -12.92
N ASP A 81 -13.68 -23.41 -14.02
CA ASP A 81 -13.46 -22.40 -15.06
C ASP A 81 -14.71 -22.07 -15.87
N GLU A 82 -15.59 -23.04 -16.12
CA GLU A 82 -16.86 -22.82 -16.81
C GLU A 82 -17.83 -22.01 -15.94
N TRP A 83 -17.95 -22.37 -14.66
CA TRP A 83 -18.77 -21.63 -13.69
C TRP A 83 -18.26 -20.20 -13.49
N PHE A 84 -16.95 -20.05 -13.35
CA PHE A 84 -16.31 -18.75 -13.21
C PHE A 84 -16.63 -17.87 -14.43
N SER A 85 -16.35 -18.35 -15.64
CA SER A 85 -16.55 -17.58 -16.87
C SER A 85 -18.01 -17.20 -17.10
N SER A 86 -18.93 -18.11 -16.81
CA SER A 86 -20.38 -17.89 -17.00
C SER A 86 -20.91 -16.83 -16.04
N ILE A 87 -20.55 -16.90 -14.75
CA ILE A 87 -20.96 -15.91 -13.76
C ILE A 87 -20.26 -14.58 -14.01
N ASP A 88 -18.98 -14.59 -14.37
CA ASP A 88 -18.17 -13.40 -14.67
C ASP A 88 -18.76 -12.58 -15.82
N GLN A 89 -19.20 -13.26 -16.89
CA GLN A 89 -19.87 -12.62 -18.01
C GLN A 89 -21.15 -11.88 -17.58
N GLN A 90 -21.97 -12.49 -16.71
CA GLN A 90 -23.19 -11.86 -16.23
C GLN A 90 -22.90 -10.74 -15.23
N MET A 91 -21.92 -10.91 -14.34
CA MET A 91 -21.48 -9.85 -13.41
C MET A 91 -21.06 -8.58 -14.17
N LYS A 92 -20.34 -8.75 -15.29
CA LYS A 92 -19.96 -7.65 -16.19
C LYS A 92 -21.15 -7.05 -16.93
N LYS A 93 -22.10 -7.87 -17.39
CA LYS A 93 -23.33 -7.43 -18.09
C LYS A 93 -24.20 -6.53 -17.18
N TYR A 94 -24.25 -6.83 -15.89
CA TYR A 94 -25.08 -6.13 -14.90
C TYR A 94 -24.24 -5.30 -13.92
N SER A 95 -23.07 -4.79 -14.36
CA SER A 95 -22.12 -4.11 -13.47
C SER A 95 -22.70 -2.90 -12.73
N ASP A 96 -23.61 -2.18 -13.39
CA ASP A 96 -24.25 -0.95 -12.90
C ASP A 96 -25.51 -1.21 -12.04
N ASP A 97 -25.89 -2.48 -11.88
CA ASP A 97 -27.08 -2.92 -11.14
C ASP A 97 -26.74 -3.44 -9.73
N GLU A 98 -27.73 -3.45 -8.84
CA GLU A 98 -27.64 -4.06 -7.52
C GLU A 98 -27.74 -5.59 -7.68
N ILE A 99 -26.63 -6.30 -7.51
CA ILE A 99 -26.60 -7.76 -7.63
C ILE A 99 -26.60 -8.38 -6.25
N ILE A 100 -27.51 -9.33 -6.05
CA ILE A 100 -27.54 -10.23 -4.90
C ILE A 100 -27.26 -11.64 -5.42
N VAL A 101 -26.31 -12.34 -4.80
CA VAL A 101 -25.97 -13.71 -5.15
C VAL A 101 -26.56 -14.67 -4.14
N ASP A 102 -27.50 -15.48 -4.58
CA ASP A 102 -28.07 -16.59 -3.84
C ASP A 102 -27.35 -17.90 -4.20
N TYR A 103 -26.72 -18.49 -3.20
CA TYR A 103 -25.97 -19.75 -3.32
C TYR A 103 -26.63 -20.88 -2.52
N THR A 104 -27.95 -20.82 -2.34
CA THR A 104 -28.74 -21.81 -1.59
C THR A 104 -28.67 -23.21 -2.20
N SER A 105 -28.62 -23.29 -3.54
CA SER A 105 -28.75 -24.54 -4.28
C SER A 105 -27.64 -24.74 -5.30
N GLY A 106 -27.37 -26.01 -5.64
CA GLY A 106 -26.30 -26.40 -6.56
C GLY A 106 -25.31 -27.35 -5.91
N THR A 107 -24.36 -27.85 -6.71
CA THR A 107 -23.24 -28.64 -6.18
C THR A 107 -22.32 -27.76 -5.32
N LYS A 108 -21.38 -28.41 -4.62
CA LYS A 108 -20.35 -27.68 -3.85
C LYS A 108 -19.54 -26.74 -4.75
N THR A 109 -19.23 -27.17 -5.98
CA THR A 109 -18.51 -26.38 -6.96
C THR A 109 -19.31 -25.13 -7.33
N MET A 110 -20.58 -25.30 -7.70
CA MET A 110 -21.49 -24.21 -8.08
C MET A 110 -21.58 -23.13 -7.00
N THR A 111 -21.93 -23.56 -5.78
CA THR A 111 -22.17 -22.64 -4.66
C THR A 111 -20.89 -21.97 -4.19
N SER A 112 -19.74 -22.67 -4.23
CA SER A 112 -18.43 -22.09 -3.89
C SER A 112 -18.01 -21.02 -4.90
N ILE A 113 -18.19 -21.26 -6.21
CA ILE A 113 -17.85 -20.27 -7.23
C ILE A 113 -18.80 -19.07 -7.16
N ALA A 114 -20.11 -19.28 -6.99
CA ALA A 114 -21.04 -18.16 -6.78
C ALA A 114 -20.65 -17.30 -5.57
N PHE A 115 -20.30 -17.94 -4.44
CA PHE A 115 -19.81 -17.24 -3.26
C PHE A 115 -18.53 -16.44 -3.55
N ILE A 116 -17.53 -17.08 -4.18
CA ILE A 116 -16.27 -16.42 -4.54
C ILE A 116 -16.52 -15.24 -5.48
N MET A 117 -17.38 -15.38 -6.49
CA MET A 117 -17.70 -14.32 -7.44
C MET A 117 -18.41 -13.15 -6.76
N ALA A 118 -19.31 -13.40 -5.82
CA ALA A 118 -19.92 -12.34 -5.04
C ALA A 118 -18.88 -11.56 -4.23
N VAL A 119 -17.93 -12.26 -3.60
CA VAL A 119 -16.82 -11.61 -2.88
C VAL A 119 -15.93 -10.82 -3.83
N LEU A 120 -15.53 -11.39 -4.97
CA LEU A 120 -14.65 -10.71 -5.94
C LEU A 120 -15.26 -9.43 -6.52
N TYR A 121 -16.59 -9.40 -6.71
CA TYR A 121 -17.32 -8.26 -7.25
C TYR A 121 -17.96 -7.37 -6.17
N GLU A 122 -17.66 -7.60 -4.90
CA GLU A 122 -18.22 -6.88 -3.75
C GLU A 122 -19.76 -6.83 -3.73
N LYS A 123 -20.42 -7.96 -4.07
CA LYS A 123 -21.89 -8.09 -4.14
C LYS A 123 -22.47 -8.74 -2.88
N GLU A 124 -23.76 -8.50 -2.65
CA GLU A 124 -24.46 -9.11 -1.50
C GLU A 124 -24.60 -10.62 -1.67
N LEU A 125 -24.53 -11.34 -0.55
CA LEU A 125 -24.71 -12.79 -0.50
C LEU A 125 -25.93 -13.15 0.33
N SER A 126 -26.81 -13.99 -0.22
CA SER A 126 -27.96 -14.55 0.49
C SER A 126 -27.94 -16.07 0.45
N VAL A 127 -28.49 -16.67 1.50
CA VAL A 127 -28.78 -18.10 1.55
C VAL A 127 -30.09 -18.33 2.29
N ILE A 128 -30.90 -19.26 1.80
CA ILE A 128 -32.08 -19.73 2.53
C ILE A 128 -31.66 -20.82 3.51
N SER A 129 -32.03 -20.62 4.76
CA SER A 129 -31.92 -21.59 5.84
C SER A 129 -33.30 -21.91 6.41
N GLY A 130 -33.39 -22.87 7.30
CA GLY A 130 -34.62 -23.24 7.99
C GLY A 130 -34.44 -24.52 8.81
N PHE A 131 -35.50 -24.98 9.46
CA PHE A 131 -35.44 -26.23 10.22
C PHE A 131 -35.20 -27.39 9.27
N ARG A 132 -34.13 -28.15 9.51
CA ARG A 132 -33.79 -29.31 8.68
C ARG A 132 -34.43 -30.56 9.25
N ASP A 133 -35.05 -31.35 8.38
CA ASP A 133 -35.51 -32.69 8.73
C ASP A 133 -34.32 -33.64 8.97
N LYS A 134 -34.63 -34.87 9.38
CA LYS A 134 -33.65 -35.95 9.59
C LYS A 134 -32.79 -36.28 8.36
N ASN A 135 -33.20 -35.82 7.17
CA ASN A 135 -32.49 -36.03 5.90
C ASN A 135 -31.70 -34.79 5.46
N GLY A 136 -31.66 -33.72 6.28
CA GLY A 136 -30.93 -32.49 6.01
C GLY A 136 -31.64 -31.49 5.10
N THR A 137 -32.92 -31.72 4.77
CA THR A 137 -33.74 -30.88 3.88
C THR A 137 -34.51 -29.84 4.70
N VAL A 138 -34.57 -28.59 4.24
CA VAL A 138 -35.32 -27.53 4.92
C VAL A 138 -36.82 -27.83 4.85
N GLN A 139 -37.51 -27.77 5.99
CA GLN A 139 -38.95 -27.97 6.07
C GLN A 139 -39.70 -26.75 5.53
N SER A 140 -40.68 -27.01 4.69
CA SER A 140 -41.56 -25.97 4.14
C SER A 140 -42.28 -25.22 5.25
N GLY A 141 -42.30 -23.89 5.14
CA GLY A 141 -42.86 -22.96 6.12
C GLY A 141 -41.86 -22.52 7.21
N THR A 142 -40.62 -23.00 7.17
CA THR A 142 -39.56 -22.63 8.12
C THR A 142 -38.41 -21.85 7.47
N GLU A 143 -38.53 -21.55 6.19
CA GLU A 143 -37.52 -20.84 5.42
C GLU A 143 -37.26 -19.44 5.99
N THR A 144 -35.99 -19.09 6.12
CA THR A 144 -35.54 -17.76 6.51
C THR A 144 -34.33 -17.39 5.67
N MET A 145 -34.35 -16.19 5.10
CA MET A 145 -33.22 -15.65 4.37
C MET A 145 -32.15 -15.14 5.35
N ILE A 146 -30.93 -15.64 5.19
CA ILE A 146 -29.76 -15.18 5.91
C ILE A 146 -28.89 -14.40 4.92
N LYS A 147 -28.71 -13.10 5.17
CA LYS A 147 -27.69 -12.30 4.50
C LYS A 147 -26.33 -12.57 5.13
N GLN A 148 -25.32 -12.85 4.32
CA GLN A 148 -23.97 -13.12 4.81
C GLN A 148 -23.21 -11.81 5.03
N ASN A 149 -22.57 -11.70 6.19
CA ASN A 149 -21.61 -10.62 6.45
C ASN A 149 -20.20 -11.11 6.09
N VAL A 150 -19.67 -10.62 4.98
CA VAL A 150 -18.33 -10.96 4.48
C VAL A 150 -17.28 -9.88 4.75
N TYR A 151 -17.57 -8.86 5.57
CA TYR A 151 -16.63 -7.76 5.86
C TYR A 151 -15.30 -8.26 6.42
N GLN A 152 -15.31 -9.32 7.24
CA GLN A 152 -14.08 -9.93 7.78
C GLN A 152 -13.16 -10.48 6.68
N ILE A 153 -13.72 -10.97 5.56
CA ILE A 153 -12.93 -11.44 4.41
C ILE A 153 -12.28 -10.24 3.73
N TYR A 154 -13.04 -9.18 3.46
CA TYR A 154 -12.51 -7.97 2.83
C TYR A 154 -11.44 -7.30 3.69
N ASP A 155 -11.70 -7.13 5.00
CA ASP A 155 -10.75 -6.52 5.92
C ASP A 155 -9.44 -7.33 5.96
N LYS A 156 -9.50 -8.67 5.94
CA LYS A 156 -8.30 -9.52 5.88
C LYS A 156 -7.52 -9.32 4.57
N LEU A 157 -8.20 -9.22 3.43
CA LEU A 157 -7.56 -8.94 2.14
C LEU A 157 -6.95 -7.54 2.11
N ARG A 158 -7.66 -6.54 2.63
CA ARG A 158 -7.20 -5.15 2.74
C ARG A 158 -6.00 -5.02 3.67
N ILE A 159 -5.98 -5.70 4.82
CA ILE A 159 -4.80 -5.71 5.72
C ILE A 159 -3.57 -6.28 5.01
N ARG A 160 -3.72 -7.40 4.28
CA ARG A 160 -2.61 -7.94 3.49
C ARG A 160 -2.11 -6.92 2.47
N ARG A 161 -3.03 -6.30 1.73
CA ARG A 161 -2.70 -5.28 0.73
C ARG A 161 -2.04 -4.05 1.35
N PHE A 162 -2.51 -3.61 2.50
CA PHE A 162 -1.94 -2.52 3.29
C PHE A 162 -0.47 -2.82 3.63
N ARG A 163 -0.16 -4.00 4.19
CA ARG A 163 1.21 -4.38 4.55
C ARG A 163 2.14 -4.39 3.35
N GLU A 164 1.68 -4.97 2.23
CA GLU A 164 2.43 -4.95 0.96
C GLU A 164 2.74 -3.50 0.51
N LEU A 165 1.74 -2.61 0.54
CA LEU A 165 1.92 -1.20 0.16
C LEU A 165 2.84 -0.45 1.13
N PHE A 166 2.74 -0.73 2.43
CA PHE A 166 3.61 -0.14 3.45
C PHE A 166 5.07 -0.54 3.23
N ASN A 167 5.34 -1.83 3.03
CA ASN A 167 6.70 -2.35 2.80
C ASN A 167 7.29 -1.82 1.48
N LEU A 168 6.45 -1.48 0.50
CA LEU A 168 6.84 -0.82 -0.75
C LEU A 168 6.98 0.72 -0.64
N GLY A 169 6.82 1.30 0.55
CA GLY A 169 6.90 2.75 0.76
C GLY A 169 5.73 3.55 0.17
N ARG A 170 4.63 2.89 -0.23
CA ARG A 170 3.41 3.52 -0.80
C ARG A 170 2.46 3.98 0.31
N PHE A 171 2.97 4.75 1.28
CA PHE A 171 2.25 5.08 2.51
C PHE A 171 0.91 5.79 2.28
N LYS A 172 0.83 6.71 1.30
CA LYS A 172 -0.43 7.41 1.01
C LYS A 172 -1.54 6.44 0.57
N THR A 173 -1.22 5.54 -0.36
CA THR A 173 -2.16 4.50 -0.83
C THR A 173 -2.44 3.47 0.27
N ALA A 174 -1.45 3.15 1.11
CA ALA A 174 -1.63 2.28 2.26
C ALA A 174 -2.66 2.87 3.26
N LEU A 175 -2.64 4.18 3.49
CA LEU A 175 -3.66 4.88 4.30
C LEU A 175 -5.05 4.81 3.67
N ASP A 176 -5.16 4.98 2.34
CA ASP A 176 -6.44 4.91 1.65
C ASP A 176 -7.07 3.50 1.83
N VAL A 177 -6.27 2.44 1.71
CA VAL A 177 -6.72 1.05 1.97
C VAL A 177 -7.10 0.83 3.44
N LEU A 178 -6.33 1.37 4.40
CA LEU A 178 -6.66 1.28 5.82
C LEU A 178 -8.00 1.96 6.14
N ASN A 179 -8.32 3.08 5.48
CA ASN A 179 -9.57 3.79 5.72
C ASN A 179 -10.81 2.99 5.31
N GLU A 180 -10.69 2.13 4.29
CA GLU A 180 -11.76 1.23 3.83
C GLU A 180 -12.03 0.03 4.76
N ILE A 181 -11.10 -0.28 5.67
CA ILE A 181 -11.26 -1.39 6.62
C ILE A 181 -12.35 -1.03 7.62
N VAL A 182 -13.35 -1.91 7.80
CA VAL A 182 -14.47 -1.63 8.69
C VAL A 182 -14.13 -1.95 10.13
N GLN A 183 -13.57 -3.14 10.38
CA GLN A 183 -13.31 -3.61 11.73
C GLN A 183 -11.97 -4.35 11.82
N HIS A 184 -10.98 -3.71 12.44
CA HIS A 184 -9.72 -4.34 12.80
C HIS A 184 -9.16 -3.71 14.08
N GLU A 185 -8.78 -4.54 15.05
CA GLU A 185 -8.39 -4.09 16.40
C GLU A 185 -7.19 -3.11 16.37
N ARG A 186 -6.22 -3.36 15.48
CA ARG A 186 -5.01 -2.52 15.29
C ARG A 186 -5.14 -1.46 14.19
N LYS A 187 -6.36 -1.14 13.72
CA LYS A 187 -6.54 -0.22 12.58
C LYS A 187 -5.92 1.14 12.86
N ASP A 188 -6.22 1.74 14.01
CA ASP A 188 -5.74 3.08 14.37
C ASP A 188 -4.23 3.11 14.58
N ALA A 189 -3.67 2.06 15.19
CA ALA A 189 -2.23 1.85 15.31
C ALA A 189 -1.54 1.81 13.94
N TYR A 190 -2.08 1.06 12.97
CA TYR A 190 -1.54 1.02 11.61
C TYR A 190 -1.69 2.35 10.87
N ILE A 191 -2.79 3.09 11.06
CA ILE A 191 -2.96 4.42 10.49
C ILE A 191 -1.87 5.35 11.03
N LYS A 192 -1.69 5.43 12.36
CA LYS A 192 -0.70 6.30 12.99
C LYS A 192 0.73 5.95 12.60
N LEU A 193 1.06 4.65 12.55
CA LEU A 193 2.34 4.16 12.06
C LEU A 193 2.59 4.60 10.61
N THR A 194 1.59 4.45 9.74
CA THR A 194 1.71 4.80 8.32
C THR A 194 1.82 6.31 8.11
N GLU A 195 1.09 7.11 8.88
CA GLU A 195 1.22 8.58 8.91
C GLU A 195 2.64 9.00 9.33
N ALA A 196 3.20 8.37 10.37
CA ALA A 196 4.56 8.62 10.81
C ALA A 196 5.58 8.43 9.69
N TYR A 197 5.56 7.27 9.03
CA TYR A 197 6.52 6.97 7.96
C TYR A 197 6.26 7.74 6.67
N LEU A 198 5.01 8.09 6.36
CA LEU A 198 4.70 9.03 5.27
C LEU A 198 5.35 10.39 5.54
N HIS A 199 5.14 10.95 6.73
CA HIS A 199 5.70 12.24 7.10
C HIS A 199 7.23 12.22 7.13
N TRP A 200 7.83 11.13 7.63
CA TRP A 200 9.27 10.98 7.62
C TRP A 200 9.81 10.89 6.19
N ASP A 201 9.18 10.11 5.31
CA ASP A 201 9.62 9.97 3.92
C ASP A 201 9.57 11.30 3.13
N LEU A 202 8.72 12.22 3.58
CA LEU A 202 8.59 13.60 3.07
C LEU A 202 9.45 14.63 3.84
N PHE A 203 10.34 14.18 4.72
CA PHE A 203 11.20 15.01 5.59
C PHE A 203 10.44 15.94 6.56
N ASN A 204 9.17 15.65 6.85
CA ASN A 204 8.42 16.28 7.93
C ASN A 204 8.68 15.54 9.25
N HIS A 205 9.91 15.70 9.76
CA HIS A 205 10.43 14.94 10.90
C HIS A 205 9.69 15.20 12.22
N GLU A 206 9.18 16.43 12.42
CA GLU A 206 8.42 16.79 13.62
C GLU A 206 7.12 16.02 13.68
N ARG A 207 6.33 16.05 12.59
CA ARG A 207 5.07 15.30 12.51
C ARG A 207 5.29 13.80 12.54
N ALA A 208 6.37 13.32 11.92
CA ALA A 208 6.76 11.92 11.99
C ALA A 208 7.02 11.47 13.43
N MET A 209 7.76 12.26 14.21
CA MET A 209 8.05 11.96 15.61
C MET A 209 6.78 11.96 16.46
N GLU A 210 5.94 12.98 16.31
CA GLU A 210 4.65 13.06 17.03
C GLU A 210 3.78 11.82 16.80
N CYS A 211 3.66 11.37 15.53
CA CYS A 211 2.93 10.15 15.20
C CYS A 211 3.59 8.89 15.78
N LEU A 212 4.93 8.75 15.75
CA LEU A 212 5.62 7.59 16.33
C LEU A 212 5.54 7.52 17.86
N GLU A 213 5.35 8.66 18.53
CA GLU A 213 5.22 8.75 19.99
C GLU A 213 3.79 8.54 20.49
N SER A 214 2.82 8.42 19.58
CA SER A 214 1.41 8.23 19.93
C SER A 214 1.17 6.92 20.68
N GLU A 215 0.13 6.86 21.51
CA GLU A 215 -0.21 5.67 22.28
C GLU A 215 -0.61 4.50 21.37
N GLU A 216 -1.30 4.78 20.26
CA GLU A 216 -1.73 3.77 19.29
C GLU A 216 -0.53 3.02 18.70
N VAL A 217 0.57 3.71 18.39
CA VAL A 217 1.78 3.06 17.85
C VAL A 217 2.45 2.15 18.90
N LYS A 218 2.28 2.42 20.19
CA LYS A 218 2.85 1.58 21.26
C LYS A 218 2.17 0.21 21.37
N GLU A 219 0.95 0.07 20.83
CA GLU A 219 0.24 -1.22 20.77
C GLU A 219 0.92 -2.22 19.82
N LEU A 220 1.82 -1.74 18.94
CA LEU A 220 2.60 -2.56 18.01
C LEU A 220 3.90 -3.04 18.66
N GLU A 221 3.76 -3.83 19.73
CA GLU A 221 4.87 -4.37 20.52
C GLU A 221 5.90 -5.11 19.68
N GLU A 222 5.46 -5.80 18.62
CA GLU A 222 6.36 -6.52 17.72
C GLU A 222 7.33 -5.60 16.95
N LEU A 223 7.04 -4.30 16.86
CA LEU A 223 7.89 -3.30 16.19
C LEU A 223 8.75 -2.49 17.16
N GLU A 224 8.65 -2.72 18.48
CA GLU A 224 9.22 -1.84 19.51
C GLU A 224 10.71 -1.57 19.29
N ASP A 225 11.50 -2.59 18.95
CA ASP A 225 12.94 -2.47 18.74
C ASP A 225 13.28 -1.60 17.52
N VAL A 226 12.57 -1.76 16.41
CA VAL A 226 12.76 -0.93 15.21
C VAL A 226 12.33 0.51 15.51
N LEU A 227 11.19 0.70 16.18
CA LEU A 227 10.67 2.01 16.54
C LEU A 227 11.63 2.76 17.48
N LYS A 228 12.27 2.07 18.42
CA LYS A 228 13.31 2.65 19.28
C LYS A 228 14.51 3.15 18.48
N ARG A 229 15.01 2.37 17.50
CA ARG A 229 16.12 2.79 16.61
C ARG A 229 15.73 3.99 15.77
N ASN A 230 14.53 3.95 15.20
CA ASN A 230 13.97 5.04 14.39
C ASN A 230 13.82 6.35 15.18
N LYS A 231 13.32 6.29 16.42
CA LYS A 231 13.27 7.45 17.32
C LYS A 231 14.65 7.99 17.67
N LYS A 232 15.70 7.15 17.77
CA LYS A 232 17.09 7.62 17.97
C LYS A 232 17.62 8.42 16.79
N ILE A 233 17.11 8.21 15.58
CA ILE A 233 17.43 9.03 14.40
C ILE A 233 16.60 10.32 14.38
N LEU A 234 15.28 10.23 14.57
CA LEU A 234 14.38 11.39 14.50
C LEU A 234 14.61 12.41 15.62
N GLY A 235 14.91 11.97 16.85
CA GLY A 235 15.04 12.86 18.00
C GLY A 235 16.11 13.95 17.82
N PRO A 236 17.34 13.58 17.42
CA PRO A 236 18.38 14.54 17.06
C PRO A 236 17.99 15.47 15.91
N ILE A 237 17.29 14.97 14.88
CA ILE A 237 16.83 15.78 13.74
C ILE A 237 15.83 16.85 14.19
N VAL A 238 14.81 16.47 14.95
CA VAL A 238 13.80 17.39 15.49
C VAL A 238 14.44 18.41 16.43
N SER A 239 15.42 17.98 17.24
CA SER A 239 16.17 18.89 18.12
C SER A 239 16.99 19.92 17.33
N SER A 240 17.57 19.54 16.19
CA SER A 240 18.25 20.46 15.28
C SER A 240 17.31 21.48 14.65
N ARG A 241 16.11 21.07 14.23
CA ARG A 241 15.12 21.99 13.65
C ARG A 241 14.65 23.06 14.64
N ASN A 242 14.52 22.68 15.90
CA ASN A 242 14.11 23.57 16.99
C ASN A 242 15.25 24.40 17.61
N GLY A 243 16.45 24.38 17.02
CA GLY A 243 17.60 25.13 17.53
C GLY A 243 18.14 24.66 18.89
N ARG A 244 17.73 23.48 19.37
CA ARG A 244 18.15 22.93 20.67
C ARG A 244 19.48 22.19 20.61
N ARG A 245 20.07 22.06 19.41
CA ARG A 245 21.32 21.32 19.18
C ARG A 245 22.39 22.27 18.66
N LYS A 246 23.62 22.12 19.20
CA LYS A 246 24.78 22.93 18.79
C LYS A 246 25.15 22.75 17.31
N PHE A 247 25.09 21.51 16.82
CA PHE A 247 25.40 21.17 15.43
C PHE A 247 24.14 20.61 14.76
N ARG A 248 23.65 21.33 13.77
CA ARG A 248 22.33 21.13 13.16
C ARG A 248 22.35 20.06 12.08
N TYR A 249 23.40 19.99 11.27
CA TYR A 249 23.35 19.26 10.00
C TYR A 249 23.56 17.77 10.15
N ARG A 250 24.48 17.35 11.03
CA ARG A 250 24.91 15.95 11.15
C ARG A 250 23.76 14.93 11.32
N PRO A 251 22.73 15.20 12.15
CA PRO A 251 21.60 14.27 12.31
C PRO A 251 20.87 13.87 11.03
N PHE A 252 20.86 14.72 10.00
CA PHE A 252 20.12 14.47 8.76
C PHE A 252 20.85 13.54 7.79
N LEU A 253 22.15 13.31 7.98
CA LEU A 253 22.96 12.55 7.04
C LEU A 253 22.49 11.09 6.87
N PRO A 254 22.30 10.28 7.94
CA PRO A 254 21.81 8.90 7.78
C PRO A 254 20.42 8.84 7.15
N ASP A 255 19.55 9.81 7.45
CA ASP A 255 18.20 9.90 6.90
C ASP A 255 18.19 10.08 5.38
N LEU A 256 19.06 10.96 4.84
CA LEU A 256 19.20 11.16 3.40
C LEU A 256 19.66 9.88 2.68
N PHE A 257 20.60 9.13 3.26
CA PHE A 257 21.04 7.86 2.67
C PHE A 257 19.93 6.80 2.70
N ALA A 258 19.27 6.62 3.85
CA ALA A 258 18.16 5.67 3.98
C ALA A 258 17.00 6.02 3.02
N ASN A 259 16.67 7.31 2.91
CA ASN A 259 15.64 7.78 1.99
C ASN A 259 16.06 7.64 0.51
N SER A 260 17.35 7.81 0.18
CA SER A 260 17.87 7.53 -1.17
C SER A 260 17.68 6.05 -1.55
N LYS A 261 17.97 5.12 -0.64
CA LYS A 261 17.77 3.68 -0.83
C LYS A 261 16.29 3.35 -1.08
N ARG A 262 15.38 3.96 -0.32
CA ARG A 262 13.93 3.80 -0.52
C ARG A 262 13.47 4.29 -1.88
N ARG A 263 14.01 5.41 -2.41
CA ARG A 263 13.67 5.86 -3.77
C ARG A 263 14.24 4.93 -4.84
N ALA A 264 15.45 4.43 -4.64
CA ALA A 264 16.08 3.50 -5.58
C ALA A 264 15.36 2.15 -5.64
N SER A 265 14.86 1.61 -4.51
CA SER A 265 14.07 0.37 -4.50
C SER A 265 12.71 0.50 -5.23
N GLU A 266 12.26 1.72 -5.50
CA GLU A 266 11.09 2.02 -6.33
C GLU A 266 11.42 2.18 -7.83
N GLY A 267 12.70 2.05 -8.22
CA GLY A 267 13.18 2.36 -9.57
C GLY A 267 13.26 3.87 -9.87
N ARG A 268 13.18 4.73 -8.84
CA ARG A 268 13.23 6.20 -8.99
C ARG A 268 14.65 6.72 -8.79
N TYR A 269 15.54 6.41 -9.72
CA TYR A 269 16.98 6.68 -9.57
C TYR A 269 17.33 8.18 -9.62
N ASP A 270 16.63 9.00 -10.41
CA ASP A 270 16.81 10.46 -10.41
C ASP A 270 16.51 11.07 -9.03
N ASP A 271 15.40 10.67 -8.42
CA ASP A 271 15.02 11.05 -7.06
C ASP A 271 16.05 10.61 -6.03
N ALA A 272 16.56 9.39 -6.16
CA ALA A 272 17.56 8.82 -5.27
C ALA A 272 18.90 9.57 -5.38
N ALA A 273 19.35 9.88 -6.60
CA ALA A 273 20.56 10.65 -6.87
C ALA A 273 20.46 12.09 -6.35
N ALA A 274 19.28 12.72 -6.40
CA ALA A 274 19.07 14.05 -5.81
C ALA A 274 19.32 14.06 -4.29
N ARG A 275 18.93 12.99 -3.58
CA ARG A 275 19.17 12.84 -2.14
C ARG A 275 20.65 12.61 -1.82
N LEU A 276 21.36 11.85 -2.65
CA LEU A 276 22.80 11.67 -2.53
C LEU A 276 23.58 12.95 -2.81
N TYR A 277 23.17 13.73 -3.81
CA TYR A 277 23.72 15.05 -4.06
C TYR A 277 23.53 15.96 -2.82
N ARG A 278 22.33 15.96 -2.23
CA ARG A 278 22.07 16.71 -0.99
C ARG A 278 22.93 16.20 0.17
N ALA A 279 23.11 14.90 0.31
CA ALA A 279 23.98 14.30 1.33
C ALA A 279 25.44 14.74 1.15
N LEU A 280 25.94 14.79 -0.08
CA LEU A 280 27.29 15.26 -0.39
C LEU A 280 27.49 16.74 -0.04
N GLU A 281 26.49 17.60 -0.29
CA GLU A 281 26.48 18.99 0.19
C GLU A 281 26.47 19.06 1.72
N LEU A 282 25.64 18.25 2.36
CA LEU A 282 25.48 18.21 3.81
C LEU A 282 26.79 17.77 4.50
N ILE A 283 27.56 16.86 3.92
CA ILE A 283 28.88 16.46 4.45
C ILE A 283 29.83 17.65 4.57
N ALA A 284 29.92 18.51 3.54
CA ALA A 284 30.74 19.71 3.63
C ALA A 284 30.18 20.70 4.67
N GLN A 285 28.86 20.86 4.74
CA GLN A 285 28.20 21.72 5.72
C GLN A 285 28.45 21.26 7.16
N ILE A 286 28.43 19.96 7.43
CA ILE A 286 28.75 19.38 8.73
C ILE A 286 30.18 19.74 9.14
N VAL A 287 31.16 19.55 8.26
CA VAL A 287 32.55 19.88 8.58
C VAL A 287 32.73 21.38 8.81
N ILE A 288 32.07 22.21 8.01
CA ILE A 288 32.16 23.67 8.14
C ILE A 288 31.56 24.13 9.48
N GLU A 289 30.36 23.64 9.81
CA GLU A 289 29.67 23.94 11.06
C GLU A 289 30.47 23.47 12.28
N GLU A 290 30.97 22.23 12.26
CA GLU A 290 31.62 21.64 13.43
C GLU A 290 33.03 22.19 13.69
N LYS A 291 33.78 22.50 12.63
CA LYS A 291 35.17 22.95 12.74
C LYS A 291 35.31 24.46 12.81
N TYR A 292 34.47 25.21 12.11
CA TYR A 292 34.59 26.67 12.00
C TYR A 292 33.40 27.42 12.60
N GLY A 293 32.31 26.73 12.97
CA GLY A 293 31.13 27.38 13.58
C GLY A 293 30.32 28.23 12.59
N ASP A 294 30.47 27.98 11.29
CA ASP A 294 29.82 28.74 10.22
C ASP A 294 28.81 27.89 9.44
N GLU A 295 27.97 28.57 8.65
CA GLU A 295 27.10 27.95 7.65
C GLU A 295 27.55 28.35 6.23
N THR A 296 27.37 27.45 5.26
CA THR A 296 27.84 27.67 3.87
C THR A 296 27.21 28.87 3.17
N ASP A 297 26.12 29.42 3.68
CA ASP A 297 25.41 30.59 3.16
C ASP A 297 25.71 31.89 3.92
N SER A 298 26.43 31.80 5.04
CA SER A 298 26.71 32.91 5.94
C SER A 298 28.12 32.80 6.55
N LEU A 299 29.11 32.45 5.73
CA LEU A 299 30.50 32.30 6.15
C LEU A 299 31.05 33.62 6.71
N ASN A 300 31.72 33.56 7.86
CA ASN A 300 32.54 34.67 8.34
C ASN A 300 33.96 34.56 7.77
N PRO A 301 34.41 35.47 6.89
CA PRO A 301 35.73 35.39 6.28
C PRO A 301 36.88 35.32 7.29
N GLU A 302 36.72 35.88 8.49
CA GLU A 302 37.76 35.89 9.53
C GLU A 302 38.08 34.51 10.10
N ASN A 303 37.15 33.55 9.99
CA ASN A 303 37.35 32.17 10.43
C ASN A 303 38.30 31.38 9.51
N TYR A 304 38.68 31.93 8.36
CA TYR A 304 39.46 31.25 7.33
C TYR A 304 40.83 31.88 7.07
N SER A 305 41.77 31.07 6.59
CA SER A 305 43.11 31.52 6.23
C SER A 305 43.08 32.59 5.14
N LEU A 306 44.10 33.46 5.11
CA LEU A 306 44.25 34.49 4.07
C LEU A 306 44.29 33.89 2.65
N SER A 307 44.90 32.70 2.52
CA SER A 307 44.94 31.95 1.26
C SER A 307 43.55 31.55 0.79
N THR A 308 42.73 30.99 1.68
CA THR A 308 41.34 30.61 1.36
C THR A 308 40.49 31.83 1.02
N ARG A 309 40.59 32.91 1.83
CA ARG A 309 39.86 34.16 1.59
C ARG A 309 40.14 34.73 0.21
N SER A 310 41.41 34.80 -0.18
CA SER A 310 41.82 35.33 -1.49
C SER A 310 41.40 34.41 -2.64
N THR A 311 41.62 33.10 -2.50
CA THR A 311 41.30 32.10 -3.53
C THR A 311 39.80 32.05 -3.85
N LEU A 312 38.95 32.12 -2.83
CA LEU A 312 37.50 32.03 -2.97
C LEU A 312 36.80 33.41 -2.99
N LYS A 313 37.56 34.49 -2.84
CA LYS A 313 37.04 35.87 -2.73
C LYS A 313 35.99 36.02 -1.60
N LEU A 314 36.23 35.37 -0.47
CA LEU A 314 35.38 35.48 0.73
C LEU A 314 35.42 36.93 1.23
N GLY A 315 34.25 37.54 1.44
CA GLY A 315 34.09 38.97 1.74
C GLY A 315 33.34 39.76 0.65
N ALA A 316 33.39 39.32 -0.60
CA ALA A 316 32.48 39.81 -1.66
C ALA A 316 31.24 38.91 -1.83
N LYS A 317 31.39 37.63 -1.48
CA LYS A 317 30.31 36.63 -1.39
C LYS A 317 30.56 35.77 -0.16
N ASN A 318 29.57 35.70 0.73
CA ASN A 318 29.64 34.90 1.97
C ASN A 318 28.90 33.56 1.84
N GLN A 319 28.47 33.21 0.61
CA GLN A 319 27.80 31.96 0.29
C GLN A 319 28.62 31.14 -0.70
N VAL A 320 28.77 29.85 -0.41
CA VAL A 320 29.46 28.88 -1.26
C VAL A 320 28.55 27.69 -1.59
N ALA A 321 28.49 27.34 -2.89
CA ALA A 321 27.86 26.11 -3.36
C ALA A 321 28.80 24.91 -3.20
N LEU A 322 28.30 23.69 -3.45
CA LEU A 322 29.00 22.40 -3.28
C LEU A 322 30.50 22.44 -3.61
N LYS A 323 30.87 22.72 -4.87
CA LYS A 323 32.28 22.70 -5.31
C LYS A 323 33.16 23.70 -4.56
N ASN A 324 32.63 24.88 -4.25
CA ASN A 324 33.37 25.89 -3.51
C ASN A 324 33.47 25.56 -2.02
N ALA A 325 32.49 24.86 -1.44
CA ALA A 325 32.57 24.37 -0.07
C ALA A 325 33.69 23.32 0.08
N TYR A 326 33.80 22.36 -0.84
CA TYR A 326 34.91 21.40 -0.82
C TYR A 326 36.26 22.04 -1.13
N ARG A 327 36.31 23.02 -2.05
CA ARG A 327 37.54 23.80 -2.31
C ARG A 327 37.97 24.61 -1.08
N LEU A 328 37.03 25.16 -0.33
CA LEU A 328 37.32 25.83 0.94
C LEU A 328 37.99 24.85 1.90
N LEU A 329 37.40 23.67 2.08
CA LEU A 329 37.94 22.63 2.96
C LEU A 329 39.31 22.14 2.51
N GLU A 330 39.56 22.06 1.20
CA GLU A 330 40.88 21.75 0.63
C GLU A 330 41.91 22.83 0.99
N CYS A 331 41.58 24.11 0.80
CA CYS A 331 42.48 25.22 1.12
C CYS A 331 42.78 25.30 2.62
N GLU A 332 41.83 24.95 3.47
CA GLU A 332 42.02 24.81 4.93
C GLU A 332 42.67 23.47 5.34
N GLY A 333 43.14 22.69 4.36
CA GLY A 333 43.90 21.47 4.57
C GLY A 333 43.10 20.28 5.08
N HIS A 334 41.77 20.36 5.11
CA HIS A 334 40.90 19.28 5.57
C HIS A 334 40.87 18.11 4.59
N GLU A 335 40.89 16.88 5.11
CA GLU A 335 41.00 15.65 4.33
C GLU A 335 39.91 15.49 3.28
N ILE A 336 38.63 15.69 3.63
CA ILE A 336 37.53 15.57 2.66
C ILE A 336 37.63 16.52 1.47
N GLY A 337 38.24 17.71 1.64
CA GLY A 337 38.47 18.64 0.54
C GLY A 337 39.53 18.12 -0.43
N LYS A 338 40.59 17.49 0.09
CA LYS A 338 41.63 16.84 -0.72
C LYS A 338 41.07 15.65 -1.50
N ILE A 339 40.31 14.78 -0.81
CA ILE A 339 39.63 13.64 -1.43
C ILE A 339 38.75 14.13 -2.59
N PHE A 340 37.91 15.14 -2.35
CA PHE A 340 37.00 15.67 -3.38
C PHE A 340 37.72 16.24 -4.60
N LYS A 341 38.87 16.89 -4.42
CA LYS A 341 39.66 17.40 -5.54
C LYS A 341 40.23 16.29 -6.42
N GLU A 342 40.69 15.20 -5.82
CA GLU A 342 41.35 14.10 -6.53
C GLU A 342 40.35 13.09 -7.10
N ASP A 343 39.11 13.12 -6.62
CA ASP A 343 38.05 12.19 -6.98
C ASP A 343 37.45 12.50 -8.36
N LYS A 344 37.96 11.83 -9.40
CA LYS A 344 37.43 11.97 -10.76
C LYS A 344 36.03 11.35 -10.91
N GLU A 345 35.76 10.28 -10.18
CA GLU A 345 34.49 9.56 -10.28
C GLU A 345 33.32 10.41 -9.75
N ILE A 346 33.50 11.07 -8.60
CA ILE A 346 32.45 11.99 -8.10
C ILE A 346 32.21 13.15 -9.08
N MET A 347 33.24 13.62 -9.78
CA MET A 347 33.08 14.69 -10.77
C MET A 347 32.25 14.23 -11.98
N ASP A 348 32.39 12.98 -12.40
CA ASP A 348 31.60 12.41 -13.50
C ASP A 348 30.16 12.12 -13.07
N LEU A 349 29.95 11.61 -11.86
CA LEU A 349 28.61 11.42 -11.28
C LEU A 349 27.85 12.74 -11.09
N LEU A 350 28.55 13.80 -10.67
CA LEU A 350 27.97 15.14 -10.58
C LEU A 350 27.58 15.69 -11.96
N LYS A 351 28.30 15.35 -13.03
CA LYS A 351 27.87 15.70 -14.40
C LYS A 351 26.61 14.95 -14.78
N ILE A 352 26.57 13.62 -14.58
CA ILE A 352 25.38 12.79 -14.86
C ILE A 352 24.15 13.38 -14.17
N ARG A 353 24.24 13.69 -12.86
CA ARG A 353 23.16 14.35 -12.14
C ARG A 353 22.78 15.70 -12.74
N ASN A 354 23.74 16.52 -13.17
CA ASN A 354 23.43 17.84 -13.73
C ASN A 354 22.73 17.77 -15.09
N TYR A 355 23.05 16.75 -15.90
CA TYR A 355 22.39 16.50 -17.17
C TYR A 355 21.05 15.75 -17.01
N SER A 356 20.70 15.32 -15.80
CA SER A 356 19.41 14.69 -15.53
C SER A 356 18.24 15.68 -15.60
N ILE A 357 17.07 15.15 -15.98
CA ILE A 357 15.80 15.87 -16.07
C ILE A 357 15.36 16.51 -14.75
N MET A 358 15.74 15.93 -13.60
CA MET A 358 15.44 16.49 -12.28
C MET A 358 16.40 17.60 -11.84
N ALA A 359 17.38 17.95 -12.68
CA ALA A 359 18.34 19.02 -12.43
C ALA A 359 18.29 20.09 -13.52
N HIS A 360 19.23 20.05 -14.47
CA HIS A 360 19.39 21.10 -15.48
C HIS A 360 19.45 20.56 -16.91
N GLY A 361 19.34 19.24 -17.11
CA GLY A 361 19.36 18.61 -18.43
C GLY A 361 18.07 17.84 -18.74
N LEU A 362 18.20 16.81 -19.58
CA LEU A 362 17.08 16.04 -20.12
C LEU A 362 17.27 14.51 -20.02
N ASP A 363 18.42 14.06 -19.50
CA ASP A 363 18.76 12.64 -19.41
C ASP A 363 18.11 11.99 -18.17
N SER A 364 18.03 10.66 -18.14
CA SER A 364 17.61 9.89 -16.97
C SER A 364 18.82 9.33 -16.21
N VAL A 365 18.73 9.22 -14.88
CA VAL A 365 19.75 8.52 -14.09
C VAL A 365 19.47 7.00 -14.11
N THR A 366 20.50 6.19 -14.35
CA THR A 366 20.37 4.72 -14.31
C THR A 366 20.60 4.14 -12.92
N GLU A 367 20.27 2.86 -12.74
CA GLU A 367 20.59 2.12 -11.52
C GLU A 367 22.10 2.08 -11.23
N ASP A 368 22.93 1.83 -12.24
CA ASP A 368 24.39 1.80 -12.12
C ASP A 368 24.95 3.16 -11.66
N ASP A 369 24.45 4.24 -12.26
CA ASP A 369 24.83 5.60 -11.87
C ASP A 369 24.48 5.87 -10.40
N TYR A 370 23.28 5.47 -9.97
CA TYR A 370 22.86 5.59 -8.58
C TYR A 370 23.77 4.78 -7.64
N LEU A 371 24.04 3.51 -7.93
CA LEU A 371 24.83 2.64 -7.06
C LEU A 371 26.26 3.17 -6.91
N ARG A 372 26.90 3.58 -8.01
CA ARG A 372 28.21 4.23 -7.97
C ARG A 372 28.18 5.53 -7.18
N PHE A 373 27.14 6.34 -7.35
CA PHE A 373 26.99 7.58 -6.58
C PHE A 373 26.79 7.31 -5.09
N TYR A 374 25.99 6.30 -4.74
CA TYR A 374 25.72 5.90 -3.37
C TYR A 374 27.01 5.48 -2.67
N GLU A 375 27.74 4.54 -3.25
CA GLU A 375 29.00 4.04 -2.69
C GLU A 375 30.02 5.16 -2.52
N ARG A 376 30.11 6.05 -3.53
CA ARG A 376 31.09 7.13 -3.47
C ARG A 376 30.76 8.14 -2.38
N VAL A 377 29.51 8.60 -2.28
CA VAL A 377 29.08 9.55 -1.24
C VAL A 377 29.14 8.93 0.16
N LEU A 378 28.83 7.63 0.29
CA LEU A 378 28.99 6.90 1.55
C LEU A 378 30.46 6.87 2.01
N GLY A 379 31.41 6.75 1.07
CA GLY A 379 32.83 6.91 1.34
C GLY A 379 33.18 8.24 2.01
N TYR A 380 32.64 9.37 1.50
CA TYR A 380 32.81 10.68 2.15
C TYR A 380 32.18 10.73 3.55
N ALA A 381 31.00 10.14 3.71
CA ALA A 381 30.31 10.11 4.99
C ALA A 381 31.11 9.35 6.07
N ARG A 382 31.72 8.22 5.70
CA ARG A 382 32.58 7.41 6.59
C ARG A 382 33.82 8.15 7.08
N VAL A 383 34.36 9.10 6.30
CA VAL A 383 35.49 9.94 6.73
C VAL A 383 35.11 10.83 7.92
N ILE A 384 33.86 11.31 7.97
CA ILE A 384 33.40 12.23 9.01
C ILE A 384 32.61 11.54 10.12
N ASP A 385 32.20 10.28 9.93
CA ASP A 385 31.37 9.50 10.87
C ASP A 385 31.62 8.00 10.67
N ASP A 386 32.43 7.41 11.55
CA ASP A 386 32.78 5.97 11.52
C ASP A 386 31.59 5.04 11.76
N LYS A 387 30.51 5.56 12.35
CA LYS A 387 29.27 4.82 12.66
C LYS A 387 28.15 5.10 11.66
N ILE A 388 28.44 5.75 10.53
CA ILE A 388 27.39 6.14 9.58
C ILE A 388 26.58 4.94 9.08
N ASP A 389 27.22 3.81 8.78
CA ASP A 389 26.54 2.61 8.28
C ASP A 389 25.46 2.12 9.26
N SER A 390 25.80 1.97 10.54
CA SER A 390 24.85 1.58 11.58
C SER A 390 23.74 2.64 11.77
N LYS A 391 24.04 3.92 11.61
CA LYS A 391 23.01 4.98 11.67
C LYS A 391 22.05 4.94 10.49
N ILE A 392 22.54 4.56 9.30
CA ILE A 392 21.69 4.35 8.11
C ILE A 392 20.77 3.15 8.34
N GLU A 393 21.28 2.07 8.92
CA GLU A 393 20.46 0.91 9.33
C GLU A 393 19.38 1.31 10.34
N ASP A 394 19.74 2.10 11.36
CA ASP A 394 18.80 2.66 12.34
C ASP A 394 17.76 3.61 11.74
N ALA A 395 17.96 4.10 10.51
CA ALA A 395 17.03 4.94 9.75
C ALA A 395 16.16 4.13 8.76
N THR A 396 16.29 2.81 8.76
CA THR A 396 15.49 1.91 7.92
C THR A 396 14.11 1.69 8.53
N PHE A 397 13.08 1.74 7.68
CA PHE A 397 11.71 1.59 8.13
C PHE A 397 11.40 0.11 8.43
N PRO A 398 10.44 -0.18 9.33
CA PRO A 398 10.04 -1.55 9.63
C PRO A 398 9.38 -2.20 8.40
N GLU A 399 9.35 -3.53 8.41
CA GLU A 399 8.49 -4.32 7.54
C GLU A 399 7.31 -4.88 8.37
N LEU A 400 6.12 -4.95 7.78
CA LEU A 400 4.88 -5.43 8.38
C LEU A 400 4.41 -6.78 7.85
#